data_AF-K7RDC5-F1
#
_entry.id   AF-K7RDC5-F1
#
_cell.length_a   1.000
_cell.length_b   1.000
_cell.length_c   1.000
_cell.angle_alpha   90.00
_cell.angle_beta   90.00
_cell.angle_gamma   90.00
#
_symmetry.space_group_name_H-M   'P 1'
#
loop_
_entity.id
_entity.type
_entity.pdbx_description
1 polymer ?
#
loop_
_entity_poly.entity_id
_entity_poly.type
_entity_poly.pdbx_seq_one_letter_code
_entity_poly.pdbx_strand_id
1 'polypeptide(L)' 'DAITPGDFIQFAGALSLTLCPGAPKVQFVIGRPQPKGPAPDFIVPQPINTTDELLTAFANVDFSPEEFIALLASHTA' A
#
# COMPACT_ATOMS: atom_id res chain seq x y z
N ASP A 1 4.46 -6.65 -25.51
CA ASP A 1 3.41 -6.52 -24.49
C ASP A 1 3.91 -7.01 -23.15
N ALA A 2 4.26 -6.10 -22.25
CA ALA A 2 4.69 -6.41 -20.90
C ALA A 2 3.69 -5.79 -19.91
N ILE A 3 3.49 -6.45 -18.77
CA ILE A 3 2.72 -5.92 -17.63
C ILE A 3 3.29 -4.55 -17.21
N THR A 4 2.43 -3.60 -16.85
CA THR A 4 2.91 -2.28 -16.40
C THR A 4 3.58 -2.41 -15.03
N PRO A 5 4.52 -1.51 -14.66
CA PRO A 5 5.14 -1.55 -13.34
C PRO A 5 4.11 -1.48 -12.20
N GLY A 6 3.06 -0.68 -12.37
CA GLY A 6 1.98 -0.57 -11.40
C GLY A 6 1.21 -1.88 -11.23
N ASP A 7 0.90 -2.57 -12.33
CA ASP A 7 0.25 -3.88 -12.27
C ASP A 7 1.16 -4.93 -11.65
N PHE A 8 2.45 -4.92 -11.98
CA PHE A 8 3.41 -5.87 -11.42
C PHE A 8 3.59 -5.71 -9.90
N ILE A 9 3.72 -4.48 -9.39
CA ILE A 9 3.86 -4.22 -7.95
C ILE A 9 2.67 -4.79 -7.17
N GLN A 10 1.46 -4.51 -7.64
CA GLN A 10 0.23 -4.93 -6.97
C GLN A 10 -0.02 -6.44 -7.12
N PHE A 11 0.33 -7.02 -8.27
CA PHE A 11 0.29 -8.47 -8.47
C PHE A 11 1.27 -9.20 -7.54
N ALA A 12 2.51 -8.72 -7.46
CA ALA A 12 3.54 -9.30 -6.61
C ALA A 12 3.16 -9.25 -5.13
N GLY A 13 2.59 -8.12 -4.66
CA GLY A 13 2.07 -7.99 -3.30
C GLY A 13 0.89 -8.93 -3.02
N ALA A 14 -0.06 -9.05 -3.94
CA ALA A 14 -1.17 -9.98 -3.78
C ALA A 14 -0.72 -11.45 -3.76
N LEU A 15 0.23 -11.79 -4.64
CA LEU A 15 0.78 -13.13 -4.73
C LEU A 15 1.59 -13.51 -3.49
N SER A 16 2.44 -12.61 -2.98
CA SER A 16 3.30 -12.91 -1.83
C SER A 16 2.50 -13.23 -0.57
N LEU A 17 1.38 -12.54 -0.34
CA LEU A 17 0.48 -12.81 0.79
C LEU A 17 -0.10 -14.23 0.77
N THR A 18 -0.24 -14.86 -0.41
CA THR A 18 -0.73 -16.25 -0.48
C THR A 18 0.23 -17.27 0.14
N LEU A 19 1.48 -16.88 0.38
CA LEU A 19 2.51 -17.71 1.02
C LEU A 19 2.52 -17.56 2.54
N CYS A 20 1.78 -16.60 3.09
CA CYS A 20 1.69 -16.33 4.53
C CYS A 20 0.41 -16.99 5.09
N PRO A 21 0.51 -17.98 6.00
CA PRO A 21 -0.66 -18.62 6.60
C PRO A 21 -1.57 -17.61 7.32
N GLY A 22 -2.85 -17.59 6.98
CA GLY A 22 -3.83 -16.68 7.60
C GLY A 22 -3.84 -15.25 7.03
N ALA A 23 -2.93 -14.91 6.11
CA ALA A 23 -2.95 -13.63 5.42
C ALA A 23 -4.19 -13.49 4.51
N PRO A 24 -4.67 -12.26 4.28
CA PRO A 24 -5.82 -12.01 3.43
C PRO A 24 -5.49 -12.31 1.96
N LYS A 25 -6.52 -12.74 1.22
CA LYS A 25 -6.48 -12.78 -0.25
C LYS A 25 -6.95 -11.43 -0.78
N VAL A 26 -6.00 -10.51 -0.97
CA VAL A 26 -6.29 -9.17 -1.50
C VAL A 26 -6.72 -9.24 -2.96
N GLN A 27 -7.67 -8.39 -3.35
CA GLN A 27 -8.15 -8.32 -4.72
C GLN A 27 -7.07 -7.78 -5.64
N PHE A 28 -6.81 -8.47 -6.76
CA PHE A 28 -5.95 -7.97 -7.82
C PHE A 28 -6.79 -7.52 -9.04
N VAL A 29 -6.45 -6.35 -9.57
CA VAL A 29 -7.03 -5.77 -10.80
C VAL A 29 -5.88 -5.39 -11.72
N ILE A 30 -6.04 -5.63 -13.03
CA ILE A 30 -5.05 -5.36 -14.08
C ILE A 30 -5.52 -4.24 -15.01
N GLY A 31 -4.58 -3.48 -15.58
CA GLY A 31 -4.87 -2.41 -16.54
C GLY A 31 -4.41 -1.03 -16.09
N ARG A 32 -3.49 -0.92 -15.12
CA ARG A 32 -2.94 0.38 -14.72
C ARG A 32 -2.15 1.00 -15.88
N PRO A 33 -2.26 2.31 -16.14
CA PRO A 33 -1.47 2.99 -17.15
C PRO A 33 0.01 3.07 -16.73
N GLN A 34 0.88 3.43 -17.68
CA GLN A 34 2.28 3.72 -17.38
C GLN A 34 2.38 4.92 -16.41
N PRO A 35 3.36 4.92 -15.48
CA PRO A 35 3.56 6.04 -14.56
C PRO A 35 3.89 7.32 -15.33
N LYS A 36 3.39 8.46 -14.85
CA LYS A 36 3.59 9.77 -15.50
C LYS A 36 4.91 10.44 -15.11
N GLY A 37 5.55 9.97 -14.05
CA GLY A 37 6.75 10.55 -13.45
C GLY A 37 6.93 10.06 -12.02
N PRO A 38 7.96 10.54 -11.32
CA PRO A 38 8.19 10.22 -9.91
C PRO A 38 7.09 10.83 -9.03
N ALA A 39 6.86 10.20 -7.87
CA ALA A 39 6.01 10.78 -6.84
C ALA A 39 6.70 11.99 -6.18
N PRO A 40 5.95 12.95 -5.62
CA PRO A 40 6.53 14.02 -4.80
C PRO A 40 7.29 13.46 -3.60
N ASP A 41 8.31 14.20 -3.15
CA ASP A 41 9.03 13.86 -1.92
C ASP A 41 8.15 14.01 -0.68
N PHE A 42 8.53 13.33 0.40
CA PHE A 42 7.93 13.43 1.74
C PHE A 42 6.45 13.04 1.85
N ILE A 43 5.93 12.24 0.92
CA ILE A 43 4.55 11.69 1.00
C ILE A 43 4.47 10.34 1.71
N VAL A 44 5.60 9.74 2.09
CA VAL A 44 5.66 8.45 2.77
C VAL A 44 5.84 8.67 4.27
N PRO A 45 4.91 8.16 5.12
CA PRO A 45 5.03 8.28 6.57
C PRO A 45 6.29 7.60 7.11
N GLN A 46 6.90 8.20 8.13
CA GLN A 46 8.14 7.73 8.74
C GLN A 46 7.91 7.21 10.17
N PRO A 47 8.71 6.25 10.65
CA PRO A 47 8.57 5.73 12.01
C PRO A 47 8.89 6.74 13.11
N ILE A 48 9.47 7.90 12.76
CA ILE A 48 9.74 9.02 13.68
C ILE A 48 8.58 10.01 13.78
N ASN A 49 7.55 9.89 12.92
CA ASN A 49 6.39 10.77 12.98
C ASN A 49 5.55 10.49 14.23
N THR A 50 4.89 11.53 14.73
CA THR A 50 3.91 11.38 15.81
C THR A 50 2.64 10.68 15.30
N THR A 51 1.84 10.11 16.21
CA THR A 51 0.57 9.45 15.83
C THR A 51 -0.38 10.38 15.07
N ASP A 52 -0.48 11.65 15.47
CA ASP A 52 -1.35 12.63 14.80
C ASP A 52 -0.86 12.94 13.37
N GLU A 53 0.46 13.03 13.16
CA GLU A 53 1.05 13.18 11.83
C GLU A 53 0.76 11.97 10.94
N LEU A 54 0.84 10.75 11.48
CA LEU A 54 0.54 9.52 10.74
C LEU A 54 -0.94 9.45 10.34
N LEU A 55 -1.85 9.73 11.28
CA LEU A 55 -3.30 9.76 11.01
C LEU A 55 -3.64 10.83 9.96
N THR A 56 -3.02 12.01 10.06
CA THR A 56 -3.20 13.09 9.08
C THR A 56 -2.70 12.68 7.69
N ALA A 57 -1.54 12.02 7.60
CA ALA A 57 -0.98 11.57 6.33
C ALA A 57 -1.86 10.54 5.61
N PHE A 58 -2.44 9.59 6.36
CA PHE A 58 -3.37 8.60 5.81
C PHE A 58 -4.75 9.19 5.47
N ALA A 59 -5.23 10.17 6.24
CA ALA A 59 -6.45 10.90 5.90
C ALA A 59 -6.30 11.69 4.58
N ASN A 60 -5.11 12.21 4.27
CA ASN A 60 -4.83 12.90 2.99
C ASN A 60 -4.90 11.99 1.75
N VAL A 61 -4.91 10.67 1.94
CA VAL A 61 -5.09 9.66 0.89
C VAL A 61 -6.34 8.80 1.13
N ASP A 62 -7.34 9.38 1.80
CA ASP A 62 -8.68 8.84 2.01
C ASP A 62 -8.76 7.54 2.84
N PHE A 63 -7.86 7.36 3.82
CA PHE A 63 -7.99 6.29 4.82
C PHE A 63 -8.46 6.84 6.18
N SER A 64 -9.45 6.16 6.76
CA SER A 64 -9.86 6.36 8.16
C SER A 64 -8.80 5.85 9.15
N PRO A 65 -8.85 6.29 10.43
CA PRO A 65 -8.00 5.73 11.48
C PRO A 65 -8.11 4.20 11.59
N GLU A 66 -9.30 3.64 11.45
CA GLU A 66 -9.55 2.20 11.50
C GLU A 66 -8.88 1.46 10.33
N GLU A 67 -8.95 2.02 9.12
CA GLU A 67 -8.28 1.43 7.95
C GLU A 67 -6.75 1.56 8.04
N PHE A 68 -6.23 2.67 8.55
CA PHE A 68 -4.80 2.81 8.83
C PHE A 68 -4.31 1.71 9.79
N ILE A 69 -5.03 1.47 10.88
CA ILE A 69 -4.73 0.39 11.82
C ILE A 69 -4.81 -0.98 11.13
N ALA A 70 -5.81 -1.20 10.28
CA ALA A 70 -5.93 -2.45 9.52
C ALA A 70 -4.73 -2.67 8.57
N LEU A 71 -4.21 -1.62 7.92
CA LEU A 71 -3.03 -1.71 7.06
C LEU A 71 -1.75 -2.05 7.82
N LEU A 72 -1.64 -1.67 9.10
CA LEU A 72 -0.51 -2.04 9.96
C LEU A 72 -0.45 -3.54 10.27
N ALA A 73 -1.48 -4.33 9.95
CA ALA A 73 -1.40 -5.79 9.99
C ALA A 73 -0.26 -6.34 9.11
N SER A 74 0.20 -5.57 8.12
CA SER A 74 1.40 -5.87 7.31
C SER A 74 2.70 -5.99 8.12
N HIS A 75 2.75 -5.49 9.36
CA HIS A 75 3.87 -5.66 10.28
C HIS A 75 3.77 -6.94 11.14
N THR A 76 2.81 -7.82 10.87
CA THR A 76 2.70 -9.12 11.56
C THR A 76 3.80 -10.06 11.09
N ALA A 77 4.45 -10.74 12.05
CA ALA A 77 5.51 -11.72 11.80
C ALA A 77 5.00 -13.04 11.19
#